data_AF-A0A354F6T8-F1
#
_entry.id   AF-A0A354F6T8-F1
#
_cell.length_a   1.000
_cell.length_b   1.000
_cell.length_c   1.000
_cell.angle_alpha   90.00
_cell.angle_beta   90.00
_cell.angle_gamma   90.00
#
_symmetry.space_group_name_H-M   'P 1'
#
loop_
_entity.id
_entity.type
_entity.pdbx_description
1 polymer ?
#
loop_
_entity_poly.entity_id
_entity_poly.type
_entity_poly.pdbx_seq_one_letter_code
_entity_poly.pdbx_strand_id
1 'polypeptide(L)' 'RGASFRIILPLTIATFRGVTVCVSGHIFVIPLINVEQVIRVKMDDIKTVENKETITVDNRPLSFVRLSGVLELTNI' A
#
# COMPACT_ATOMS: atom_id res chain seq x y z
N ARG A 1 -41.73 8.06 0.93
CA ARG A 1 -40.79 7.03 1.45
C ARG A 1 -39.45 7.72 1.65
N GLY A 2 -38.90 7.70 2.86
CA GLY A 2 -37.64 8.39 3.18
C GLY A 2 -36.78 7.52 4.09
N ALA A 3 -35.46 7.76 4.06
CA ALA A 3 -34.49 7.14 4.94
C ALA A 3 -33.77 8.22 5.74
N SER A 4 -33.60 8.00 7.05
CA SER A 4 -32.80 8.85 7.93
C SER A 4 -31.63 8.03 8.48
N PHE A 5 -30.44 8.63 8.44
CA PHE A 5 -29.23 8.06 9.04
C PHE A 5 -28.79 8.94 10.20
N ARG A 6 -28.33 8.31 11.29
CA ARG A 6 -27.72 8.98 12.43
C ARG A 6 -26.27 8.51 12.54
N ILE A 7 -25.34 9.40 12.25
CA ILE A 7 -23.91 9.15 12.39
C ILE A 7 -23.47 9.68 13.75
N ILE A 8 -22.90 8.83 14.59
CA ILE A 8 -22.33 9.21 15.88
C ILE A 8 -20.82 9.29 15.70
N LEU A 9 -20.29 10.50 15.69
CA LEU A 9 -18.85 10.73 15.67
C LEU A 9 -18.32 10.76 17.12
N PRO A 10 -17.16 10.16 17.41
CA PRO A 10 -16.50 10.32 18.70
C PRO A 10 -16.21 11.80 19.00
N LEU A 11 -16.22 12.19 20.27
CA LEU A 11 -15.89 13.57 20.70
C LEU A 11 -14.45 13.96 20.34
N THR A 12 -13.57 12.98 20.21
CA THR A 12 -12.16 13.15 19.84
C THR A 12 -11.95 12.91 18.35
N ILE A 13 -11.21 13.82 17.71
CA ILE A 13 -10.74 13.63 16.34
C ILE A 13 -9.58 12.64 16.36
N ALA A 14 -9.74 11.48 15.71
CA ALA A 14 -8.65 10.56 15.46
C ALA A 14 -7.93 10.98 14.17
N THR A 15 -6.71 11.52 14.29
CA THR A 15 -5.87 11.81 13.13
C THR A 15 -5.12 10.57 12.70
N PHE A 16 -5.39 10.09 11.49
CA PHE A 16 -4.66 8.98 10.88
C PHE A 16 -3.64 9.53 9.88
N ARG A 17 -2.35 9.26 10.12
CA ARG A 17 -1.27 9.59 9.17
C ARG A 17 -0.92 8.34 8.37
N GLY A 18 -0.76 8.50 7.07
CA GLY A 18 -0.40 7.39 6.20
C GLY A 18 0.23 7.83 4.90
N VAL A 19 0.78 6.85 4.19
CA VAL A 19 1.32 7.00 2.84
C VAL A 19 0.20 6.70 1.86
N THR A 20 -0.15 7.69 1.04
CA THR A 20 -1.12 7.51 -0.04
C THR A 20 -0.46 6.83 -1.22
N VAL A 21 -1.09 5.76 -1.74
CA VAL A 21 -0.60 5.02 -2.90
C VAL A 21 -1.73 4.88 -3.93
N CYS A 22 -1.39 4.84 -5.21
CA CYS A 22 -2.34 4.60 -6.28
C CYS A 22 -1.99 3.28 -6.97
N VAL A 23 -2.96 2.37 -7.07
CA VAL A 23 -2.80 1.07 -7.73
C VAL A 23 -4.06 0.77 -8.53
N SER A 24 -3.88 0.42 -9.81
CA SER A 24 -4.98 0.07 -10.73
C SER A 24 -6.14 1.08 -10.70
N GLY A 25 -5.83 2.38 -10.69
CA GLY A 25 -6.81 3.47 -10.67
C GLY A 25 -7.44 3.80 -9.31
N HIS A 26 -7.09 3.06 -8.25
CA HIS A 26 -7.64 3.24 -6.91
C HIS A 26 -6.63 3.86 -5.96
N ILE A 27 -7.09 4.74 -5.08
CA ILE A 27 -6.28 5.39 -4.05
C ILE A 27 -6.44 4.61 -2.74
N PHE A 28 -5.32 4.18 -2.17
CA PHE A 28 -5.23 3.53 -0.87
C PHE A 28 -4.37 4.37 0.08
N VAL A 29 -4.50 4.12 1.38
CA VAL A 29 -3.63 4.70 2.41
C VAL A 29 -3.04 3.59 3.26
N ILE A 30 -1.71 3.53 3.33
CA ILE A 30 -0.98 2.65 4.23
C ILE A 30 -0.70 3.42 5.54
N PRO A 31 -1.08 2.90 6.72
CA PRO A 31 -0.78 3.56 7.99
C PRO A 31 0.72 3.83 8.14
N LEU A 32 1.10 5.05 8.50
CA LEU A 32 2.53 5.41 8.63
C LEU A 32 3.24 4.56 9.69
N ILE A 33 2.53 4.12 10.74
CA ILE A 33 3.04 3.23 11.78
C ILE A 33 3.47 1.84 11.25
N ASN A 34 2.95 1.44 10.09
CA ASN A 34 3.28 0.16 9.44
C ASN A 34 4.31 0.33 8.32
N VAL A 35 4.87 1.53 8.12
CA VAL A 35 5.82 1.83 7.04
C VAL A 35 7.21 2.01 7.64
N GLU A 36 8.11 1.10 7.31
CA GLU A 36 9.53 1.22 7.67
C GLU A 36 10.26 2.25 6.79
N GLN A 37 10.07 2.16 5.47
CA GLN A 37 10.70 3.05 4.50
C GLN A 37 9.91 3.12 3.18
N VAL A 38 10.06 4.24 2.46
CA VAL A 38 9.54 4.41 1.09
C VAL A 38 10.71 4.66 0.16
N ILE A 39 10.95 3.73 -0.75
CA ILE A 39 12.07 3.78 -1.69
C ILE A 39 11.59 3.79 -3.13
N ARG A 40 12.37 4.44 -3.99
CA ARG A 40 12.17 4.37 -5.44
C ARG A 40 13.05 3.26 -6.00
N VAL A 41 12.43 2.32 -6.68
CA VAL A 41 13.11 1.17 -7.31
C VAL A 41 13.06 1.35 -8.82
N LYS A 42 14.19 1.15 -9.51
CA LYS A 42 14.19 1.08 -10.99
C LYS A 42 13.82 -0.34 -11.41
N MET A 43 13.19 -0.48 -12.58
CA MET A 43 12.83 -1.82 -13.09
C MET A 43 14.05 -2.73 -13.24
N ASP A 44 15.19 -2.17 -13.67
CA ASP A 44 16.45 -2.92 -13.83
C ASP A 44 17.06 -3.40 -12.50
N ASP A 45 16.63 -2.84 -11.37
CA ASP A 45 17.06 -3.26 -10.04
C ASP A 45 16.27 -4.48 -9.52
N ILE A 46 15.15 -4.82 -10.17
CA ILE A 46 14.29 -5.95 -9.80
C ILE A 46 14.90 -7.23 -10.37
N LYS A 47 15.22 -8.17 -9.48
CA LYS A 47 15.78 -9.47 -9.84
C LYS A 47 14.84 -10.58 -9.38
N THR A 48 14.86 -11.70 -10.06
CA THR A 48 14.13 -12.90 -9.62
C THR A 48 15.10 -13.87 -8.97
N VAL A 49 14.86 -14.20 -7.71
CA VAL A 49 15.61 -15.20 -6.95
C VAL A 49 14.61 -16.22 -6.40
N GLU A 50 14.83 -17.51 -6.64
CA GLU A 50 13.92 -18.59 -6.19
C GLU A 50 12.43 -18.35 -6.56
N ASN A 51 12.17 -17.91 -7.80
CA ASN A 51 10.83 -17.55 -8.31
C ASN A 51 10.15 -16.37 -7.59
N LYS A 52 10.87 -15.56 -6.83
CA LYS A 52 10.36 -14.35 -6.18
C LYS A 52 11.04 -13.09 -6.71
N GLU A 53 10.24 -12.07 -7.02
CA GLU A 53 10.76 -10.74 -7.31
C GLU A 53 11.42 -10.17 -6.04
N THR A 54 12.66 -9.70 -6.20
CA THR A 54 13.56 -9.29 -5.12
C THR A 54 14.27 -8.00 -5.52
N ILE A 55 14.46 -7.11 -4.56
CA ILE A 55 15.25 -5.88 -4.68
C ILE A 55 16.36 -5.86 -3.62
N THR A 56 17.39 -5.05 -3.82
CA THR A 56 18.41 -4.84 -2.79
C THR A 56 18.08 -3.56 -2.01
N VAL A 57 17.89 -3.70 -0.70
CA VAL A 57 17.69 -2.60 0.24
C VAL A 57 18.74 -2.74 1.32
N ASP A 58 19.52 -1.68 1.58
CA ASP A 58 20.60 -1.70 2.58
C ASP A 58 21.57 -2.88 2.42
N ASN A 59 21.98 -3.17 1.18
CA ASN A 59 22.83 -4.31 0.79
C ASN A 59 22.25 -5.69 1.14
N ARG A 60 20.94 -5.80 1.39
CA ARG A 60 20.25 -7.07 1.65
C ARG A 60 19.18 -7.35 0.59
N PRO A 61 19.06 -8.59 0.10
CA PRO A 61 17.97 -8.97 -0.77
C PRO A 61 16.65 -8.98 0.02
N LEU A 62 15.65 -8.28 -0.50
CA LEU A 62 14.31 -8.21 0.04
C LEU A 62 13.30 -8.60 -1.04
N SER A 63 12.57 -9.69 -0.79
CA SER A 63 11.47 -10.10 -1.67
C SER A 63 10.27 -9.18 -1.47
N PHE A 64 9.55 -8.88 -2.54
CA PHE A 64 8.33 -8.09 -2.47
C PHE A 64 7.19 -8.74 -3.27
N VAL A 65 5.99 -8.24 -3.05
CA VAL A 65 4.78 -8.64 -3.78
C VAL A 65 4.18 -7.41 -4.44
N ARG A 66 3.52 -7.60 -5.59
CA ARG A 66 2.78 -6.53 -6.27
C ARG A 66 1.46 -6.31 -5.53
N LEU A 67 1.19 -5.08 -5.11
CA LEU A 67 -0.01 -4.75 -4.33
C LEU A 67 -1.30 -5.08 -5.08
N SER A 68 -1.36 -4.89 -6.41
CA SER A 68 -2.50 -5.27 -7.24
C SER A 68 -2.80 -6.77 -7.18
N GLY A 69 -1.77 -7.61 -7.13
CA GLY A 69 -1.93 -9.07 -7.02
C GLY A 69 -2.44 -9.49 -5.66
N VAL A 70 -1.96 -8.86 -4.57
CA VAL A 70 -2.42 -9.14 -3.20
C VAL A 70 -3.87 -8.71 -2.99
N LEU A 71 -4.26 -7.58 -3.57
CA LEU A 71 -5.61 -7.03 -3.46
C LEU A 71 -6.57 -7.54 -4.55
N GLU A 72 -6.12 -8.48 -5.39
CA GLU A 72 -6.90 -9.06 -6.49
C GLU A 72 -7.53 -8.00 -7.43
N LEU A 73 -6.79 -6.92 -7.68
CA LEU A 73 -7.27 -5.80 -8.50
C LEU A 73 -6.96 -6.04 -9.98
N THR A 74 -7.97 -5.83 -10.82
CA THR A 74 -7.81 -5.78 -12.28
C THR A 74 -7.53 -4.33 -12.70
N ASN A 75 -6.71 -4.13 -13.73
CA ASN A 75 -6.54 -2.80 -14.31
C ASN A 75 -7.87 -2.32 -14.88
N ILE A 76 -8.30 -1.11 -14.47
CA ILE A 76 -9.42 -0.37 -15.07
C ILE A 76 -8.92 0.31 -16.34
#